data_AF-A0A6B3HWR7-F1
#
_entry.id   AF-A0A6B3HWR7-F1
#
_cell.length_a   1.000
_cell.length_b   1.000
_cell.length_c   1.000
_cell.angle_alpha   90.00
_cell.angle_beta   90.00
_cell.angle_gamma   90.00
#
_symmetry.space_group_name_H-M   'P 1'
#
loop_
_entity.id
_entity.type
_entity.pdbx_description
1 polymer ?
#
loop_
_entity_poly.entity_id
_entity_poly.type
_entity_poly.pdbx_seq_one_letter_code
_entity_poly.pdbx_strand_id
1 'polypeptide(L)'
;MSPEEKVPERTTPESGTPERRTPERRSRKARRTRDTLAQAAFELVLDRGLRYVTVEEIAEAADVDRRTFSRYFASKEAAALDSLRGDGDRINEALRARPAEEPPLLAYRRAVLDWLADPEAEPWHRRPRIFDLLVVAEEEPT
;
A
#
# COMPACT_ATOMS: atom_id res chain seq x y z
N MET A 1 13.05 -7.37 73.78
CA MET A 1 12.78 -8.26 72.64
C MET A 1 11.54 -7.75 71.94
N SER A 2 11.74 -6.81 71.01
CA SER A 2 10.70 -6.40 70.07
C SER A 2 10.86 -7.27 68.82
N PRO A 3 9.83 -7.99 68.36
CA PRO A 3 9.84 -8.55 67.02
C PRO A 3 9.24 -7.51 66.06
N GLU A 4 10.08 -7.01 65.17
CA GLU A 4 9.69 -6.13 64.06
C GLU A 4 8.66 -6.82 63.15
N GLU A 5 7.54 -6.12 63.05
CA GLU A 5 6.50 -6.08 62.04
C GLU A 5 6.93 -6.60 60.65
N LYS A 6 6.43 -7.79 60.30
CA LYS A 6 6.52 -8.38 58.97
C LYS A 6 5.46 -7.71 58.07
N VAL A 7 5.92 -6.83 57.18
CA VAL A 7 5.09 -6.16 56.15
C VAL A 7 4.44 -7.21 55.23
N PRO A 8 3.12 -7.19 54.99
CA PRO A 8 2.49 -8.07 54.00
C PRO A 8 2.54 -7.44 52.59
N GLU A 9 3.21 -8.16 51.70
CA GLU A 9 2.91 -8.39 50.29
C GLU A 9 1.87 -7.46 49.61
N ARG A 10 2.36 -6.35 49.05
CA ARG A 10 1.65 -5.63 48.00
C ARG A 10 1.87 -6.34 46.67
N THR A 11 0.95 -7.24 46.33
CA THR A 11 0.81 -7.70 44.95
C THR A 11 0.23 -6.55 44.12
N THR A 12 1.09 -5.81 43.43
CA THR A 12 0.68 -4.88 42.38
C THR A 12 0.21 -5.70 41.17
N PRO A 13 -1.04 -5.54 40.69
CA PRO A 13 -1.39 -6.02 39.37
C PRO A 13 -0.82 -5.02 38.35
N GLU A 14 0.32 -5.34 37.75
CA GLU A 14 0.80 -4.66 36.53
C GLU A 14 -0.11 -5.05 35.35
N SER A 15 -1.27 -4.41 35.34
CA SER A 15 -1.92 -3.81 34.18
C SER A 15 -1.10 -3.88 32.89
N GLY A 16 -1.29 -4.97 32.15
CA GLY A 16 -0.90 -5.05 30.75
C GLY A 16 -1.64 -3.98 29.94
N THR A 17 -0.88 -3.04 29.35
CA THR A 17 -1.41 -1.96 28.51
C THR A 17 -2.32 -2.52 27.38
N PRO A 18 -3.62 -2.16 27.34
CA PRO A 18 -4.54 -2.64 26.31
C PRO A 18 -5.04 -1.50 25.40
N GLU A 19 -4.18 -0.58 24.93
CA GLU A 19 -4.72 0.59 24.18
C GLU A 19 -4.03 0.96 22.86
N ARG A 20 -2.77 0.57 22.60
CA ARG A 20 -2.13 0.85 21.29
C ARG A 20 -2.47 -0.14 20.16
N ARG A 21 -3.15 -1.25 20.45
CA ARG A 21 -3.34 -2.36 19.50
C ARG A 21 -4.54 -2.24 18.55
N THR A 22 -5.54 -1.43 18.90
CA THR A 22 -6.81 -1.32 18.13
C THR A 22 -6.70 -0.43 16.89
N PRO A 23 -6.04 0.74 16.93
CA PRO A 23 -5.85 1.60 15.77
C PRO A 23 -4.94 0.95 14.71
N GLU A 24 -3.85 0.32 15.14
CA GLU A 24 -2.88 -0.35 14.27
C GLU A 24 -3.47 -1.56 13.54
N ARG A 25 -4.34 -2.33 14.20
CA ARG A 25 -5.02 -3.47 13.53
C ARG A 25 -6.03 -2.99 12.48
N ARG A 26 -6.74 -1.90 12.77
CA ARG A 26 -7.68 -1.29 11.82
C ARG A 26 -6.95 -0.69 10.62
N SER A 27 -5.81 -0.02 10.81
CA SER A 27 -5.00 0.51 9.72
C SER A 27 -4.39 -0.59 8.86
N ARG A 28 -3.85 -1.66 9.47
CA ARG A 28 -3.34 -2.84 8.74
C ARG A 28 -4.43 -3.54 7.94
N LYS A 29 -5.61 -3.76 8.53
CA LYS A 29 -6.75 -4.36 7.83
C LYS A 29 -7.20 -3.50 6.66
N ALA A 30 -7.28 -2.18 6.85
CA ALA A 30 -7.67 -1.25 5.80
C ALA A 30 -6.66 -1.23 4.64
N ARG A 31 -5.36 -1.20 4.94
CA ARG A 31 -4.29 -1.29 3.94
C ARG A 31 -4.41 -2.59 3.14
N ARG A 32 -4.51 -3.74 3.83
CA ARG A 32 -4.66 -5.04 3.17
C ARG A 32 -5.86 -5.10 2.24
N THR A 33 -7.01 -4.56 2.65
CA THR A 33 -8.20 -4.50 1.79
C THR A 33 -7.96 -3.62 0.56
N ARG A 34 -7.32 -2.46 0.72
CA ARG A 34 -6.95 -1.59 -0.41
C ARG A 34 -6.03 -2.33 -1.39
N ASP A 35 -5.02 -3.02 -0.87
CA ASP A 35 -4.04 -3.75 -1.67
C ASP A 35 -4.69 -4.91 -2.46
N THR A 36 -5.60 -5.67 -1.82
CA THR A 36 -6.36 -6.74 -2.51
C THR A 36 -7.27 -6.19 -3.61
N LEU A 37 -7.90 -5.04 -3.40
CA LEU A 37 -8.75 -4.39 -4.41
C LEU A 37 -7.92 -3.88 -5.60
N ALA A 38 -6.79 -3.23 -5.32
CA ALA A 38 -5.84 -2.79 -6.35
C ALA A 38 -5.30 -3.99 -7.15
N GLN A 39 -5.02 -5.11 -6.47
CA GLN A 39 -4.63 -6.37 -7.10
C GLN A 39 -5.63 -6.84 -8.14
N ALA A 40 -6.87 -7.03 -7.69
CA ALA A 40 -7.93 -7.55 -8.53
C ALA A 40 -8.16 -6.63 -9.74
N ALA A 41 -8.17 -5.31 -9.51
CA ALA A 41 -8.31 -4.33 -10.58
C ALA A 41 -7.19 -4.43 -11.61
N PHE A 42 -5.94 -4.47 -11.16
CA PHE A 42 -4.78 -4.54 -12.04
C PHE A 42 -4.78 -5.80 -12.93
N GLU A 43 -4.95 -6.98 -12.34
CA GLU A 43 -4.94 -8.25 -13.09
C GLU A 43 -6.10 -8.32 -14.10
N LEU A 44 -7.32 -7.95 -13.68
CA LEU A 44 -8.47 -7.95 -14.57
C LEU A 44 -8.30 -6.98 -15.74
N VAL A 45 -7.77 -5.79 -15.49
CA VAL A 45 -7.53 -4.78 -16.52
C VAL A 45 -6.42 -5.22 -17.47
N LEU A 46 -5.36 -5.85 -16.97
CA LEU A 46 -4.30 -6.43 -17.82
C LEU A 46 -4.79 -7.54 -18.72
N ASP A 47 -5.70 -8.38 -18.24
CA ASP A 47 -6.18 -9.54 -18.98
C ASP A 47 -7.27 -9.19 -19.99
N ARG A 48 -8.17 -8.27 -19.63
CA ARG A 48 -9.40 -8.00 -20.40
C ARG A 48 -9.43 -6.61 -21.02
N GLY A 49 -8.56 -5.70 -20.59
CA GLY A 49 -8.61 -4.29 -20.95
C GLY A 49 -9.57 -3.49 -20.06
N LEU A 50 -9.28 -2.21 -19.88
CA LEU A 50 -9.96 -1.35 -18.91
C LEU A 50 -11.47 -1.22 -19.19
N ARG A 51 -11.87 -1.09 -20.45
CA ARG A 51 -13.28 -0.97 -20.85
C ARG A 51 -14.14 -2.15 -20.44
N TYR A 52 -13.58 -3.36 -20.42
CA TYR A 52 -14.32 -4.61 -20.23
C TYR A 52 -14.40 -5.07 -18.78
N VAL A 53 -13.77 -4.36 -17.84
CA VAL A 53 -13.80 -4.66 -16.42
C VAL A 53 -14.80 -3.77 -15.69
N THR A 54 -15.56 -4.34 -14.76
CA THR A 54 -16.52 -3.63 -13.91
C THR A 54 -16.06 -3.53 -12.46
N VAL A 55 -16.62 -2.59 -11.71
CA VAL A 55 -16.35 -2.46 -10.26
C VAL A 55 -16.86 -3.69 -9.50
N GLU A 56 -17.97 -4.27 -9.95
CA GLU A 56 -18.55 -5.49 -9.42
C GLU A 56 -17.59 -6.67 -9.52
N GLU A 57 -17.03 -6.92 -10.70
CA GLU A 57 -16.07 -8.01 -10.92
C GLU A 57 -14.81 -7.84 -10.07
N ILE A 58 -14.32 -6.60 -9.92
CA ILE A 58 -13.17 -6.31 -9.07
C ILE A 58 -13.49 -6.59 -7.60
N ALA A 59 -14.66 -6.13 -7.13
CA ALA A 59 -15.10 -6.34 -5.76
C ALA A 59 -15.28 -7.83 -5.46
N GLU A 60 -15.91 -8.57 -6.38
CA GLU A 60 -16.07 -10.03 -6.31
C GLU A 60 -14.72 -10.75 -6.26
N ALA A 61 -13.79 -10.42 -7.16
CA ALA A 61 -12.45 -10.99 -7.18
C ALA A 61 -11.64 -10.68 -5.91
N ALA A 62 -11.97 -9.59 -5.21
CA ALA A 62 -11.36 -9.18 -3.96
C ALA A 62 -12.12 -9.69 -2.71
N ASP A 63 -13.19 -10.48 -2.87
CA ASP A 63 -14.06 -10.98 -1.80
C ASP A 63 -14.64 -9.85 -0.91
N VAL A 64 -15.11 -8.78 -1.55
CA VAL A 64 -15.78 -7.65 -0.89
C VAL A 64 -16.99 -7.17 -1.69
N ASP A 65 -17.82 -6.35 -1.04
CA ASP A 65 -18.96 -5.71 -1.71
C ASP A 65 -18.56 -4.40 -2.43
N ARG A 66 -19.42 -3.95 -3.37
CA ARG A 66 -19.22 -2.68 -4.12
C ARG A 66 -19.11 -1.44 -3.22
N ARG A 67 -19.81 -1.40 -2.08
CA ARG A 67 -19.72 -0.28 -1.14
C ARG A 67 -18.34 -0.26 -0.46
N THR A 68 -17.78 -1.42 -0.15
CA THR A 68 -16.41 -1.57 0.34
C THR A 68 -15.41 -1.13 -0.71
N PHE A 69 -15.55 -1.51 -1.98
CA PHE A 69 -14.72 -0.95 -3.06
C PHE A 69 -14.76 0.57 -3.10
N SER A 70 -15.97 1.14 -3.14
CA SER A 70 -16.20 2.59 -3.28
C SER A 70 -15.66 3.40 -2.09
N ARG A 71 -15.44 2.75 -0.93
CA ARG A 71 -14.80 3.36 0.23
C ARG A 71 -13.30 3.58 0.02
N TYR A 72 -12.63 2.76 -0.78
CA TYR A 72 -11.19 2.85 -1.02
C TYR A 72 -10.84 3.55 -2.33
N PHE A 73 -11.67 3.36 -3.36
CA PHE A 73 -11.40 3.84 -4.71
C PHE A 73 -12.60 4.55 -5.31
N ALA A 74 -12.32 5.68 -5.98
CA ALA A 74 -13.33 6.44 -6.69
C ALA A 74 -13.75 5.77 -8.01
N SER A 75 -12.86 4.96 -8.60
CA SER A 75 -13.10 4.29 -9.89
C SER A 75 -12.21 3.06 -10.07
N LYS A 76 -12.52 2.22 -11.07
CA LYS A 76 -11.71 1.05 -11.44
C LYS A 76 -10.33 1.44 -11.97
N GLU A 77 -10.23 2.58 -12.65
CA GLU A 77 -8.98 3.17 -13.13
C GLU A 77 -8.09 3.57 -11.95
N ALA A 78 -8.68 4.21 -10.94
CA ALA A 78 -7.96 4.59 -9.72
C ALA A 78 -7.43 3.36 -8.97
N ALA A 79 -8.21 2.28 -8.93
CA ALA A 79 -7.78 1.01 -8.33
C ALA A 79 -6.67 0.32 -9.14
N ALA A 80 -6.81 0.23 -10.46
CA ALA A 80 -5.83 -0.41 -11.35
C ALA A 80 -4.48 0.32 -11.38
N LEU A 81 -4.50 1.64 -11.17
CA LEU A 81 -3.30 2.49 -11.18
C LEU A 81 -2.76 2.81 -9.78
N ASP A 82 -3.35 2.28 -8.69
CA ASP A 82 -2.98 2.64 -7.32
C ASP A 82 -1.48 2.37 -7.04
N SER A 83 -1.02 1.19 -7.45
CA SER A 83 0.37 0.77 -7.25
C SER A 83 1.35 1.63 -8.03
N LEU A 84 1.03 1.96 -9.29
CA LEU A 84 1.85 2.83 -10.13
C LEU A 84 1.95 4.25 -9.55
N ARG A 85 0.85 4.78 -9.01
CA ARG A 85 0.88 6.08 -8.31
C ARG A 85 1.78 6.02 -7.08
N GLY A 86 1.66 4.96 -6.27
CA GLY A 86 2.52 4.76 -5.11
C GLY A 86 4.00 4.60 -5.46
N ASP A 87 4.32 3.97 -6.58
CA ASP A 87 5.69 3.87 -7.10
C ASP A 87 6.22 5.23 -7.55
N GLY A 88 5.41 5.99 -8.30
CA GLY A 88 5.73 7.36 -8.69
C GLY A 88 5.97 8.28 -7.48
N ASP A 89 5.15 8.18 -6.43
CA ASP A 89 5.32 8.94 -5.20
C ASP A 89 6.63 8.60 -4.49
N ARG A 90 7.01 7.31 -4.44
CA ARG A 90 8.30 6.87 -3.87
C ARG A 90 9.50 7.35 -4.68
N ILE A 91 9.44 7.27 -6.00
CA ILE A 91 10.49 7.80 -6.89
C ILE A 91 10.61 9.32 -6.72
N ASN A 92 9.48 10.03 -6.67
CA ASN A 92 9.47 11.47 -6.47
C ASN A 92 10.02 11.88 -5.10
N GLU A 93 9.75 11.10 -4.06
CA GLU A 93 10.31 11.35 -2.74
C GLU A 93 11.82 11.13 -2.71
N ALA A 94 12.29 10.01 -3.27
CA ALA A 94 13.72 9.75 -3.43
C ALA A 94 14.42 10.85 -4.25
N LEU A 95 13.75 11.38 -5.28
CA LEU A 95 14.25 12.49 -6.09
C LEU A 95 14.33 13.80 -5.29
N ARG A 96 13.31 14.13 -4.48
CA ARG A 96 13.32 15.33 -3.61
C ARG A 96 14.44 15.31 -2.58
N ALA A 97 14.86 14.13 -2.14
CA ALA A 97 15.95 13.97 -1.19
C ALA A 97 17.35 14.14 -1.82
N ARG A 98 17.47 14.30 -3.14
CA ARG A 98 18.76 14.45 -3.84
C ARG A 98 19.33 15.88 -3.70
N PRO A 99 20.67 16.04 -3.74
CA PRO A 99 21.30 17.36 -3.78
C PRO A 99 20.85 18.17 -5.01
N ALA A 100 20.64 19.48 -4.83
CA ALA A 100 20.16 20.37 -5.89
C ALA A 100 21.21 20.60 -6.99
N GLU A 101 22.49 20.40 -6.69
CA GLU A 101 23.61 20.54 -7.61
C GLU A 101 23.78 19.33 -8.55
N GLU A 102 23.04 18.25 -8.28
CA GLU A 102 23.11 17.04 -9.10
C GLU A 102 22.45 17.24 -10.48
N PRO A 103 23.08 16.82 -11.59
CA PRO A 103 22.46 16.88 -12.90
C PRO A 103 21.08 16.17 -12.91
N PRO A 104 20.01 16.78 -13.45
CA PRO A 104 18.65 16.27 -13.30
C PRO A 104 18.45 14.81 -13.72
N LEU A 105 19.05 14.40 -14.84
CA LEU A 105 18.96 13.01 -15.32
C LEU A 105 19.70 12.02 -14.40
N LEU A 106 20.79 12.45 -13.77
CA LEU A 106 21.53 11.61 -12.82
C LEU A 106 20.74 11.45 -11.52
N ALA A 107 20.16 12.54 -11.01
CA ALA A 107 19.30 12.53 -9.83
C ALA A 107 18.09 11.60 -10.03
N TYR A 108 17.39 11.72 -11.17
CA TYR A 108 16.26 10.86 -11.51
C TYR A 108 16.67 9.39 -11.64
N ARG A 109 17.76 9.10 -12.37
CA ARG A 109 18.27 7.72 -12.51
C ARG A 109 18.55 7.08 -11.15
N ARG A 110 19.16 7.82 -10.22
CA ARG A 110 19.47 7.30 -8.89
C ARG A 110 18.21 7.10 -8.05
N ALA A 111 17.25 8.02 -8.10
CA ALA A 111 15.95 7.85 -7.43
C ALA A 111 15.21 6.58 -7.91
N VAL A 112 15.23 6.30 -9.22
CA VAL A 112 14.65 5.07 -9.79
C VAL A 112 15.41 3.83 -9.31
N LEU A 113 16.75 3.87 -9.27
CA LEU A 113 17.55 2.75 -8.77
C LEU A 113 17.31 2.47 -7.28
N ASP A 114 17.15 3.52 -6.47
CA ASP A 114 16.83 3.39 -5.05
C ASP A 114 15.45 2.74 -4.86
N TRP A 115 14.45 3.15 -5.65
CA TRP A 115 13.13 2.52 -5.67
C TRP A 115 13.16 1.04 -6.13
N LEU A 116 13.96 0.71 -7.15
CA LEU A 116 14.14 -0.68 -7.61
C LEU A 116 14.83 -1.55 -6.55
N ALA A 117 15.69 -0.96 -5.73
CA ALA A 117 16.45 -1.64 -4.69
C ALA A 117 15.70 -1.75 -3.35
N ASP A 118 14.60 -1.02 -3.17
CA ASP A 118 13.84 -0.97 -1.92
C ASP A 118 13.25 -2.36 -1.58
N PRO A 119 13.70 -3.00 -0.48
CA PRO A 119 13.18 -4.31 -0.06
C PRO A 119 11.83 -4.23 0.64
N GLU A 120 11.45 -3.04 1.13
CA GLU A 120 10.18 -2.77 1.81
C GLU A 120 9.11 -2.25 0.83
N ALA A 121 9.51 -1.86 -0.39
CA ALA A 121 8.58 -1.59 -1.45
C ALA A 121 7.80 -2.86 -1.79
N GLU A 122 6.47 -2.76 -1.71
CA GLU A 122 5.58 -3.83 -2.14
C GLU A 122 5.94 -4.23 -3.59
N PRO A 123 6.04 -5.53 -3.95
CA PRO A 123 6.81 -6.00 -5.10
C PRO A 123 6.22 -5.68 -6.49
N TRP A 124 5.35 -4.69 -6.63
CA TRP A 124 4.60 -4.38 -7.85
C TRP A 124 5.52 -4.12 -9.06
N HIS A 125 6.66 -3.46 -8.85
CA HIS A 125 7.68 -3.29 -9.88
C HIS A 125 8.39 -4.59 -10.30
N ARG A 126 8.33 -5.62 -9.45
CA ARG A 126 8.85 -6.97 -9.73
C ARG A 126 7.80 -7.86 -10.38
N ARG A 127 6.58 -7.37 -10.57
CA ARG A 127 5.54 -8.15 -11.22
C ARG A 127 5.75 -8.17 -12.72
N PRO A 128 5.65 -9.36 -13.34
CA PRO A 128 5.64 -9.42 -14.80
C PRO A 128 4.49 -8.55 -15.32
N ARG A 129 4.71 -7.87 -16.46
CA ARG A 129 3.70 -7.06 -17.17
C ARG A 129 3.31 -5.71 -16.53
N ILE A 130 4.03 -5.21 -15.52
CA ILE A 130 3.76 -3.88 -14.95
C ILE A 130 3.84 -2.75 -16.01
N PHE A 131 4.75 -2.88 -16.96
CA PHE A 131 4.88 -1.93 -18.08
C PHE A 131 3.81 -2.15 -19.16
N ASP A 132 3.19 -3.33 -19.24
CA ASP A 132 2.11 -3.58 -20.21
C ASP A 132 0.87 -2.74 -19.86
N LEU A 133 0.63 -2.45 -18.56
CA LEU A 133 -0.48 -1.58 -18.14
C LEU A 133 -0.29 -0.14 -18.63
N LEU A 134 0.95 0.36 -18.61
CA LEU A 134 1.31 1.68 -19.12
C LEU A 134 1.11 1.75 -20.63
N VAL A 135 1.42 0.67 -21.35
CA VAL A 135 1.19 0.56 -22.80
C VAL A 135 -0.31 0.49 -23.11
N VAL A 136 -1.09 -0.31 -22.36
CA VAL A 136 -2.55 -0.40 -22.52
C VAL A 136 -3.25 0.94 -22.26
N ALA A 137 -2.71 1.75 -21.34
CA ALA A 137 -3.23 3.09 -21.06
C ALA A 137 -2.95 4.10 -22.20
N GLU A 138 -1.96 3.86 -23.06
CA GLU A 138 -1.69 4.68 -24.24
C GLU A 138 -2.48 4.23 -25.48
N GLU A 139 -2.90 2.97 -25.56
CA GLU A 139 -3.62 2.41 -26.72
C GLU A 139 -5.14 2.63 -26.70
N GLU A 140 -5.71 3.08 -25.58
CA GLU A 140 -7.13 3.43 -25.51
C GLU A 140 -7.31 4.96 -25.55
N PRO A 141 -7.64 5.55 -26.72
CA PRO A 141 -7.92 6.98 -26.78
C PRO A 141 -9.15 7.32 -25.93
N THR A 142 -9.01 8.38 -25.14
CA THR A 142 -10.04 8.99 -24.30
C THR A 142 -11.29 9.40 -25.08
#